data_AF-A0AA35PSS5-F1
#
_entry.id   AF-A0AA35PSS5-F1
#
_cell.length_a   1.000
_cell.length_b   1.000
_cell.length_c   1.000
_cell.angle_alpha   90.00
_cell.angle_beta   90.00
_cell.angle_gamma   90.00
#
_symmetry.space_group_name_H-M   'P 1'
#
loop_
_entity.id
_entity.type
_entity.pdbx_description
1 polymer ?
#
loop_
_entity_poly.entity_id
_entity_poly.type
_entity_poly.pdbx_seq_one_letter_code
_entity_poly.pdbx_strand_id
1 'polypeptide(L)'
;MGGRKREAGRRTKTRGSGGASRLRVNRQGRVGGAVRAEALRPACVTYPAPFCDAAAAFDLLAPARATAEEKGAAERERADVAAAAAAAAAASARRERRSDRSRLAAFQSKRHYIYYCQEKKTMSGSSDFSDPVYKEISLTNGHINRMSRDELRAKLAEFKLDTRGVKDVLKKRLKNYYKKEKLMQNQTMNADNYYDYICVIDFEATCEEGNPPESTHEIIEFPIVLLNTRTLEIEDTFQQYVKPEINPQLSEFCINLTGISQDLVDKADEFPKVLQHAVDWMKQKELGSKYSYSILTDGSWDMSKFLNIQCRISRLKYPSFAKKWINIRKSYGNFYKVPRSQIRLSTMLEKLGMDYDGRPHSGLDDSKNIARIAIRMLQDGCELRVNERLHGGLLLTVSSTVPIEGAPVPLMPSLR
;
A
#
# COMPACT_ATOMS: atom_id res chain seq x y z
N MET A 1 -14.31 55.99 -34.74
CA MET A 1 -15.59 56.01 -35.49
C MET A 1 -15.42 55.04 -36.64
N GLY A 2 -16.21 54.01 -36.92
CA GLY A 2 -17.55 53.61 -36.53
C GLY A 2 -18.14 52.93 -37.78
N GLY A 3 -18.66 51.71 -37.67
CA GLY A 3 -19.50 51.12 -38.71
C GLY A 3 -19.18 49.68 -39.12
N ARG A 4 -19.84 48.72 -38.46
CA ARG A 4 -20.00 47.33 -38.89
C ARG A 4 -20.92 47.25 -40.10
N LYS A 5 -20.76 46.22 -40.95
CA LYS A 5 -21.88 45.35 -41.36
C LYS A 5 -21.37 43.97 -41.78
N ARG A 6 -22.17 42.97 -41.40
CA ARG A 6 -21.99 41.52 -41.53
C ARG A 6 -22.49 41.06 -42.90
N GLU A 7 -21.97 39.95 -43.40
CA GLU A 7 -22.81 39.01 -44.16
C GLU A 7 -22.31 37.56 -44.04
N ALA A 8 -23.28 36.66 -43.95
CA ALA A 8 -23.14 35.26 -43.61
C ALA A 8 -23.08 34.38 -44.87
N GLY A 9 -22.08 33.52 -44.98
CA GLY A 9 -21.94 32.54 -46.05
C GLY A 9 -22.32 31.14 -45.59
N ARG A 10 -23.56 30.73 -45.87
CA ARG A 10 -24.07 29.36 -45.79
C ARG A 10 -23.62 28.61 -47.06
N ARG A 11 -22.87 27.51 -46.93
CA ARG A 11 -22.64 26.57 -48.05
C ARG A 11 -23.02 25.14 -47.70
N THR A 12 -23.58 24.53 -48.72
CA THR A 12 -24.50 23.40 -48.77
C THR A 12 -23.79 22.06 -48.88
N LYS A 13 -24.46 21.03 -48.34
CA LYS A 13 -24.23 19.61 -48.60
C LYS A 13 -24.48 19.26 -50.07
N THR A 14 -23.62 18.45 -50.66
CA THR A 14 -23.91 17.62 -51.84
C THR A 14 -23.33 16.22 -51.66
N ARG A 15 -24.07 15.25 -52.21
CA ARG A 15 -23.99 13.78 -52.07
C ARG A 15 -23.06 13.13 -53.11
N GLY A 16 -22.70 11.86 -52.84
CA GLY A 16 -22.39 10.79 -53.82
C GLY A 16 -21.49 9.73 -53.17
N SER A 17 -21.90 8.52 -52.77
CA SER A 17 -22.56 7.36 -53.43
C SER A 17 -21.56 6.28 -53.90
N GLY A 18 -21.72 5.06 -53.39
CA GLY A 18 -21.07 3.81 -53.83
C GLY A 18 -20.54 3.02 -52.61
N GLY A 19 -20.87 1.76 -52.34
CA GLY A 19 -21.70 0.76 -53.01
C GLY A 19 -21.90 -0.41 -52.03
N ALA A 20 -23.03 -1.11 -52.16
CA ALA A 20 -23.48 -2.18 -51.29
C ALA A 20 -22.76 -3.52 -51.57
N SER A 21 -22.74 -4.41 -50.57
CA SER A 21 -22.97 -5.85 -50.77
C SER A 21 -23.43 -6.50 -49.46
N ARG A 22 -24.72 -6.84 -49.41
CA ARG A 22 -25.38 -7.74 -48.45
C ARG A 22 -25.18 -9.17 -48.92
N LEU A 23 -25.01 -10.11 -47.99
CA LEU A 23 -25.45 -11.49 -48.17
C LEU A 23 -26.04 -12.00 -46.84
N ARG A 24 -27.37 -11.99 -46.79
CA ARG A 24 -28.20 -12.86 -45.94
C ARG A 24 -28.65 -14.01 -46.83
N VAL A 25 -28.49 -15.24 -46.38
CA VAL A 25 -29.31 -16.36 -46.85
C VAL A 25 -29.76 -17.13 -45.62
N ASN A 26 -31.06 -17.43 -45.60
CA ASN A 26 -31.76 -18.16 -44.56
C ASN A 26 -32.38 -19.42 -45.20
N ARG A 27 -32.54 -20.44 -44.36
CA ARG A 27 -33.43 -21.62 -44.47
C ARG A 27 -33.01 -22.89 -45.24
N GLN A 28 -32.95 -23.94 -44.41
CA GLN A 28 -33.64 -25.25 -44.49
C GLN A 28 -33.20 -26.26 -45.56
N GLY A 29 -32.82 -27.46 -45.09
CA GLY A 29 -32.95 -28.68 -45.88
C GLY A 29 -32.10 -29.88 -45.47
N ARG A 30 -32.70 -30.74 -44.64
CA ARG A 30 -32.48 -32.20 -44.50
C ARG A 30 -31.32 -32.77 -43.69
N VAL A 31 -31.74 -33.82 -42.99
CA VAL A 31 -31.14 -34.63 -41.92
C VAL A 31 -30.82 -36.01 -42.50
N GLY A 32 -29.78 -36.66 -41.99
CA GLY A 32 -29.59 -38.10 -42.11
C GLY A 32 -28.24 -38.55 -41.56
N GLY A 33 -28.24 -39.29 -40.44
CA GLY A 33 -27.03 -39.91 -39.90
C GLY A 33 -27.12 -40.15 -38.40
N ALA A 34 -27.65 -41.30 -38.01
CA ALA A 34 -28.02 -41.69 -36.66
C ALA A 34 -26.84 -42.14 -35.79
N VAL A 35 -26.84 -41.78 -34.51
CA VAL A 35 -26.42 -42.66 -33.40
C VAL A 35 -27.26 -42.29 -32.16
N ARG A 36 -28.01 -43.26 -31.61
CA ARG A 36 -28.82 -43.12 -30.39
C ARG A 36 -28.22 -43.99 -29.28
N ALA A 37 -28.09 -43.44 -28.08
CA ALA A 37 -28.25 -44.18 -26.81
C ALA A 37 -28.40 -43.19 -25.63
N GLU A 38 -29.65 -42.95 -25.21
CA GLU A 38 -30.05 -42.58 -23.83
C GLU A 38 -30.81 -43.80 -23.29
N ALA A 39 -30.51 -44.41 -22.14
CA ALA A 39 -30.51 -43.96 -20.75
C ALA A 39 -31.75 -44.49 -19.97
N LEU A 40 -31.47 -44.97 -18.75
CA LEU A 40 -32.31 -45.00 -17.53
C LEU A 40 -33.07 -46.29 -17.10
N ARG A 41 -32.51 -46.91 -16.02
CA ARG A 41 -33.10 -47.25 -14.69
C ARG A 41 -34.00 -48.52 -14.54
N PRO A 42 -34.29 -49.00 -13.29
CA PRO A 42 -33.38 -49.38 -12.17
C PRO A 42 -33.85 -50.65 -11.36
N ALA A 43 -33.08 -50.98 -10.30
CA ALA A 43 -33.47 -51.61 -9.01
C ALA A 43 -33.81 -53.14 -8.97
N CYS A 44 -32.98 -53.97 -8.29
CA CYS A 44 -33.10 -54.48 -6.89
C CYS A 44 -33.86 -55.84 -6.87
N VAL A 45 -33.63 -56.90 -6.07
CA VAL A 45 -33.18 -57.13 -4.68
C VAL A 45 -32.87 -58.66 -4.50
N THR A 46 -32.05 -59.00 -3.49
CA THR A 46 -32.05 -60.21 -2.59
C THR A 46 -31.36 -61.56 -2.92
N TYR A 47 -30.53 -61.96 -1.93
CA TYR A 47 -29.93 -63.25 -1.54
C TYR A 47 -30.95 -64.15 -0.77
N PRO A 48 -30.75 -65.49 -0.51
CA PRO A 48 -29.67 -66.05 0.35
C PRO A 48 -29.13 -67.48 0.05
N ALA A 49 -28.10 -67.86 0.85
CA ALA A 49 -27.34 -69.14 0.97
C ALA A 49 -28.20 -70.34 1.50
N PRO A 50 -27.68 -71.52 1.97
CA PRO A 50 -26.30 -72.07 2.17
C PRO A 50 -26.11 -73.59 1.84
N PHE A 51 -24.91 -74.19 2.06
CA PHE A 51 -24.63 -75.44 2.83
C PHE A 51 -23.20 -76.03 2.66
N CYS A 52 -22.79 -76.80 3.67
CA CYS A 52 -21.49 -77.32 4.10
C CYS A 52 -20.87 -78.49 3.29
N ASP A 53 -19.57 -78.78 3.48
CA ASP A 53 -19.12 -80.00 4.21
C ASP A 53 -17.61 -80.08 4.52
N ALA A 54 -17.30 -80.88 5.54
CA ALA A 54 -16.01 -81.04 6.23
C ALA A 54 -15.19 -82.28 5.79
N ALA A 55 -13.89 -82.32 6.13
CA ALA A 55 -13.12 -83.56 6.35
C ALA A 55 -11.85 -83.33 7.18
N ALA A 56 -11.47 -84.37 7.93
CA ALA A 56 -10.62 -84.41 9.13
C ALA A 56 -9.13 -84.75 8.89
N ALA A 57 -8.27 -84.59 9.92
CA ALA A 57 -7.57 -85.68 10.63
C ALA A 57 -6.43 -85.21 11.57
N PHE A 58 -6.45 -85.74 12.82
CA PHE A 58 -5.39 -86.12 13.80
C PHE A 58 -3.90 -85.84 13.42
N ASP A 59 -2.93 -85.46 14.28
CA ASP A 59 -2.61 -85.87 15.65
C ASP A 59 -1.31 -85.17 16.16
N LEU A 60 -1.01 -85.33 17.46
CA LEU A 60 0.28 -85.25 18.19
C LEU A 60 0.79 -83.93 18.81
N LEU A 61 0.95 -84.02 20.14
CA LEU A 61 1.52 -83.10 21.13
C LEU A 61 3.05 -82.91 21.01
N ALA A 62 3.53 -81.67 21.21
CA ALA A 62 4.85 -81.34 21.79
C ALA A 62 4.89 -79.87 22.29
N PRO A 63 5.79 -79.50 23.22
CA PRO A 63 5.53 -78.47 24.24
C PRO A 63 6.01 -77.05 23.90
N ALA A 64 5.55 -76.12 24.73
CA ALA A 64 5.88 -74.69 24.83
C ALA A 64 7.24 -74.23 24.26
N ARG A 65 7.19 -73.32 23.29
CA ARG A 65 8.23 -72.31 23.01
C ARG A 65 7.55 -70.99 22.71
N ALA A 66 7.33 -70.17 23.75
CA ALA A 66 7.14 -68.73 23.56
C ALA A 66 8.49 -68.18 23.07
N THR A 67 8.55 -67.85 21.78
CA THR A 67 9.76 -67.31 21.14
C THR A 67 10.00 -65.89 21.66
N ALA A 68 11.28 -65.52 21.77
CA ALA A 68 11.72 -64.20 22.23
C ALA A 68 11.18 -63.03 21.36
N GLU A 69 10.55 -63.31 20.23
CA GLU A 69 9.97 -62.32 19.31
C GLU A 69 8.66 -61.69 19.83
N GLU A 70 7.80 -62.43 20.53
CA GLU A 70 6.55 -61.85 21.10
C GLU A 70 6.83 -60.96 22.32
N LYS A 71 7.85 -61.28 23.12
CA LYS A 71 8.31 -60.40 24.21
C LYS A 71 8.97 -59.13 23.68
N GLY A 72 9.75 -59.23 22.60
CA GLY A 72 10.38 -58.08 21.95
C GLY A 72 9.39 -57.12 21.29
N ALA A 73 8.29 -57.64 20.72
CA ALA A 73 7.21 -56.82 20.16
C ALA A 73 6.44 -56.06 21.26
N ALA A 74 6.09 -56.73 22.35
CA ALA A 74 5.41 -56.10 23.48
C ALA A 74 6.28 -55.07 24.23
N GLU A 75 7.60 -55.28 24.29
CA GLU A 75 8.54 -54.29 24.86
C GLU A 75 8.73 -53.07 23.95
N ARG A 76 8.76 -53.24 22.63
CA ARG A 76 8.83 -52.12 21.66
C ARG A 76 7.55 -51.28 21.68
N GLU A 77 6.39 -51.92 21.71
CA GLU A 77 5.11 -51.19 21.81
C GLU A 77 5.00 -50.41 23.13
N ARG A 78 5.47 -50.98 24.25
CA ARG A 78 5.57 -50.26 25.53
C ARG A 78 6.56 -49.11 25.50
N ALA A 79 7.69 -49.25 24.80
CA ALA A 79 8.67 -48.19 24.63
C ALA A 79 8.15 -47.04 23.76
N ASP A 80 7.42 -47.33 22.69
CA ASP A 80 6.83 -46.34 21.79
C ASP A 80 5.70 -45.56 22.48
N VAL A 81 4.86 -46.25 23.26
CA VAL A 81 3.82 -45.61 24.09
C VAL A 81 4.46 -44.72 25.18
N ALA A 82 5.55 -45.16 25.81
CA ALA A 82 6.28 -44.36 26.78
C ALA A 82 6.95 -43.11 26.13
N ALA A 83 7.51 -43.25 24.93
CA ALA A 83 8.09 -42.15 24.17
C ALA A 83 7.03 -41.12 23.74
N ALA A 84 5.86 -41.58 23.29
CA ALA A 84 4.73 -40.72 22.95
C ALA A 84 4.19 -39.96 24.18
N ALA A 85 4.09 -40.63 25.33
CA ALA A 85 3.71 -40.01 26.60
C ALA A 85 4.73 -38.95 27.06
N ALA A 86 6.03 -39.23 26.93
CA ALA A 86 7.09 -38.27 27.25
C ALA A 86 7.07 -37.05 26.31
N ALA A 87 6.81 -37.25 25.02
CA ALA A 87 6.66 -36.16 24.05
C ALA A 87 5.44 -35.28 24.35
N ALA A 88 4.31 -35.89 24.72
CA ALA A 88 3.10 -35.17 25.13
C ALA A 88 3.31 -34.37 26.42
N ALA A 89 3.99 -34.94 27.42
CA ALA A 89 4.36 -34.24 28.65
C ALA A 89 5.29 -33.05 28.37
N ALA A 90 6.29 -33.22 27.50
CA ALA A 90 7.19 -32.14 27.09
C ALA A 90 6.46 -31.02 26.32
N ALA A 91 5.48 -31.37 25.47
CA ALA A 91 4.65 -30.41 24.76
C ALA A 91 3.74 -29.61 25.72
N SER A 92 3.15 -30.27 26.72
CA SER A 92 2.35 -29.63 27.77
C SER A 92 3.20 -28.65 28.59
N ALA A 93 4.38 -29.08 29.04
CA ALA A 93 5.32 -28.25 29.79
C ALA A 93 5.85 -27.05 28.97
N ARG A 94 5.98 -27.19 27.64
CA ARG A 94 6.31 -26.06 26.74
C ARG A 94 5.14 -25.09 26.60
N ARG A 95 3.89 -25.58 26.60
CA ARG A 95 2.67 -24.77 26.50
C ARG A 95 2.44 -23.95 27.79
N GLU A 96 2.67 -24.55 28.95
CA GLU A 96 2.65 -23.86 30.24
C GLU A 96 3.75 -22.80 30.34
N ARG A 97 5.01 -23.14 30.00
CA ARG A 97 6.11 -22.16 29.97
C ARG A 97 5.85 -21.00 29.01
N ARG A 98 5.18 -21.25 27.87
CA ARG A 98 4.79 -20.19 26.92
C ARG A 98 3.65 -19.32 27.46
N SER A 99 2.71 -19.90 28.21
CA SER A 99 1.65 -19.18 28.92
C SER A 99 2.24 -18.27 30.02
N ASP A 100 3.14 -18.79 30.86
CA ASP A 100 3.78 -18.03 31.92
C ASP A 100 4.69 -16.93 31.40
N ARG A 101 5.46 -17.19 30.32
CA ARG A 101 6.27 -16.15 29.67
C ARG A 101 5.40 -15.04 29.05
N SER A 102 4.21 -15.39 28.55
CA SER A 102 3.23 -14.42 28.04
C SER A 102 2.58 -13.60 29.17
N ARG A 103 2.29 -14.23 30.32
CA ARG A 103 1.80 -13.55 31.53
C ARG A 103 2.87 -12.64 32.14
N LEU A 104 4.13 -13.07 32.19
CA LEU A 104 5.26 -12.27 32.69
C LEU A 104 5.54 -11.07 31.77
N ALA A 105 5.48 -11.25 30.45
CA ALA A 105 5.58 -10.15 29.48
C ALA A 105 4.41 -9.16 29.59
N ALA A 106 3.18 -9.65 29.82
CA ALA A 106 2.02 -8.79 30.07
C ALA A 106 2.13 -8.01 31.40
N PHE A 107 2.73 -8.63 32.43
CA PHE A 107 2.95 -7.99 33.73
C PHE A 107 4.08 -6.94 33.69
N GLN A 108 5.16 -7.21 32.97
CA GLN A 108 6.24 -6.25 32.72
C GLN A 108 5.75 -5.07 31.85
N SER A 109 4.91 -5.33 30.84
CA SER A 109 4.27 -4.30 30.03
C SER A 109 3.32 -3.41 30.86
N LYS A 110 2.54 -4.00 31.78
CA LYS A 110 1.70 -3.23 32.73
C LYS A 110 2.54 -2.41 33.72
N ARG A 111 3.64 -2.93 34.27
CA ARG A 111 4.54 -2.15 35.14
C ARG A 111 5.20 -0.98 34.40
N HIS A 112 5.65 -1.21 33.16
CA HIS A 112 6.22 -0.15 32.31
C HIS A 112 5.16 0.91 31.97
N TYR A 113 3.91 0.50 31.71
CA TYR A 113 2.80 1.41 31.45
C TYR A 113 2.40 2.23 32.70
N ILE A 114 2.41 1.64 33.89
CA ILE A 114 2.09 2.35 35.14
C ILE A 114 3.21 3.33 35.51
N TYR A 115 4.49 2.95 35.33
CA TYR A 115 5.63 3.84 35.54
C TYR A 115 5.60 5.02 34.54
N TYR A 116 5.31 4.75 33.27
CA TYR A 116 5.12 5.78 32.24
C TYR A 116 3.91 6.70 32.54
N CYS A 117 2.83 6.19 33.12
CA CYS A 117 1.70 7.00 33.56
C CYS A 117 2.03 7.88 34.79
N GLN A 118 2.93 7.43 35.67
CA GLN A 118 3.38 8.18 36.85
C GLN A 118 4.39 9.28 36.49
N GLU A 119 5.31 9.03 35.56
CA GLU A 119 6.18 10.08 34.99
C GLU A 119 5.37 11.15 34.23
N LYS A 120 4.27 10.77 33.55
CA LYS A 120 3.39 11.75 32.91
C LYS A 120 2.59 12.63 33.86
N LYS A 121 2.37 12.22 35.11
CA LYS A 121 1.75 13.07 36.14
C LYS A 121 2.71 14.11 36.71
N THR A 122 4.02 13.91 36.53
CA THR A 122 5.08 14.85 36.95
C THR A 122 5.65 15.67 35.80
N MET A 123 5.34 15.32 34.55
CA MET A 123 5.75 16.06 33.33
C MET A 123 4.55 16.62 32.53
N SER A 124 3.40 16.87 33.16
CA SER A 124 2.36 17.69 32.53
C SER A 124 2.74 19.17 32.63
N GLY A 125 3.69 19.58 31.79
CA GLY A 125 3.87 20.98 31.46
C GLY A 125 2.56 21.56 30.94
N SER A 126 2.25 22.77 31.38
CA SER A 126 1.05 23.53 31.06
C SER A 126 0.75 23.54 29.56
N SER A 127 -0.53 23.49 29.19
CA SER A 127 -0.99 23.65 27.81
C SER A 127 -0.44 24.94 27.17
N ASP A 128 0.37 24.78 26.13
CA ASP A 128 1.10 25.80 25.34
C ASP A 128 0.21 26.75 24.50
N PHE A 129 -1.12 26.72 24.72
CA PHE A 129 -2.11 27.55 24.02
C PHE A 129 -2.63 28.72 24.89
N SER A 130 -2.00 28.97 26.03
CA SER A 130 -2.35 30.07 26.93
C SER A 130 -1.92 31.45 26.41
N ASP A 131 -1.08 31.50 25.36
CA ASP A 131 -0.59 32.74 24.78
C ASP A 131 -1.74 33.55 24.13
N PRO A 132 -1.87 34.86 24.44
CA PRO A 132 -2.86 35.75 23.84
C PRO A 132 -2.91 35.71 22.29
N VAL A 133 -1.78 35.45 21.62
CA VAL A 133 -1.69 35.34 20.16
C VAL A 133 -2.66 34.29 19.60
N TYR A 134 -2.89 33.18 20.32
CA TYR A 134 -3.79 32.11 19.88
C TYR A 134 -5.26 32.54 19.92
N LYS A 135 -5.64 33.42 20.87
CA LYS A 135 -6.98 33.99 20.91
C LYS A 135 -7.24 34.84 19.67
N GLU A 136 -6.27 35.64 19.26
CA GLU A 136 -6.40 36.43 18.03
C GLU A 136 -6.43 35.57 16.77
N ILE A 137 -5.57 34.54 16.68
CA ILE A 137 -5.59 33.57 15.57
C ILE A 137 -6.97 32.92 15.47
N SER A 138 -7.59 32.58 16.61
CA SER A 138 -8.94 32.01 16.65
C SER A 138 -9.99 32.97 16.09
N LEU A 139 -9.95 34.26 16.47
CA LEU A 139 -10.85 35.29 15.93
C LEU A 139 -10.67 35.47 14.41
N THR A 140 -9.42 35.56 13.94
CA THR A 140 -9.09 35.63 12.51
C THR A 140 -9.62 34.40 11.76
N ASN A 141 -9.44 33.19 12.31
CA ASN A 141 -9.98 31.96 11.74
C ASN A 141 -11.51 32.00 11.63
N GLY A 142 -12.20 32.55 12.64
CA GLY A 142 -13.64 32.74 12.64
C GLY A 142 -14.12 33.71 11.56
N HIS A 143 -13.36 34.76 11.25
CA HIS A 143 -13.63 35.65 10.13
C HIS A 143 -13.45 34.94 8.77
N ILE A 144 -12.31 34.27 8.58
CA ILE A 144 -12.00 33.52 7.34
C ILE A 144 -13.06 32.44 7.03
N ASN A 145 -13.62 31.80 8.07
CA ASN A 145 -14.68 30.82 7.89
C ASN A 145 -15.95 31.37 7.21
N ARG A 146 -16.25 32.67 7.43
CA ARG A 146 -17.43 33.37 6.91
C ARG A 146 -17.22 33.96 5.53
N MET A 147 -15.98 34.09 5.06
CA MET A 147 -15.68 34.64 3.73
C MET A 147 -16.24 33.76 2.60
N SER A 148 -16.72 34.42 1.55
CA SER A 148 -17.04 33.85 0.25
C SER A 148 -15.78 33.40 -0.50
N ARG A 149 -15.94 32.65 -1.59
CA ARG A 149 -14.79 32.18 -2.38
C ARG A 149 -14.05 33.36 -3.02
N ASP A 150 -14.78 34.38 -3.48
CA ASP A 150 -14.19 35.50 -4.20
C ASP A 150 -13.45 36.46 -3.25
N GLU A 151 -13.99 36.68 -2.04
CA GLU A 151 -13.26 37.40 -0.97
C GLU A 151 -11.96 36.68 -0.57
N LEU A 152 -12.00 35.35 -0.45
CA LEU A 152 -10.80 34.55 -0.15
C LEU A 152 -9.75 34.72 -1.25
N ARG A 153 -10.16 34.64 -2.53
CA ARG A 153 -9.26 34.85 -3.67
C ARG A 153 -8.68 36.26 -3.69
N ALA A 154 -9.50 37.28 -3.45
CA ALA A 154 -9.05 38.67 -3.40
C ALA A 154 -7.99 38.86 -2.30
N LYS A 155 -8.23 38.32 -1.09
CA LYS A 155 -7.26 38.39 0.00
C LYS A 155 -5.98 37.60 -0.26
N LEU A 156 -6.07 36.41 -0.84
CA LEU A 156 -4.88 35.65 -1.24
C LEU A 156 -4.06 36.38 -2.30
N ALA A 157 -4.72 37.00 -3.28
CA ALA A 157 -4.07 37.80 -4.31
C ALA A 157 -3.35 39.03 -3.75
N GLU A 158 -3.95 39.71 -2.76
CA GLU A 158 -3.33 40.83 -2.02
C GLU A 158 -1.98 40.43 -1.41
N PHE A 159 -1.88 39.22 -0.87
CA PHE A 159 -0.65 38.66 -0.30
C PHE A 159 0.25 37.94 -1.31
N LYS A 160 -0.05 38.03 -2.61
CA LYS A 160 0.68 37.33 -3.69
C LYS A 160 0.77 35.81 -3.48
N LEU A 161 -0.24 35.24 -2.81
CA LEU A 161 -0.37 33.80 -2.63
C LEU A 161 -1.14 33.21 -3.82
N ASP A 162 -0.94 31.91 -4.07
CA ASP A 162 -1.74 31.18 -5.05
C ASP A 162 -3.25 31.38 -4.76
N THR A 163 -4.08 31.48 -5.81
CA THR A 163 -5.53 31.72 -5.72
C THR A 163 -6.36 30.57 -6.32
N ARG A 164 -5.70 29.49 -6.74
CA ARG A 164 -6.31 28.30 -7.33
C ARG A 164 -6.80 27.35 -6.25
N GLY A 165 -7.71 26.48 -6.66
CA GLY A 165 -8.34 25.45 -5.83
C GLY A 165 -9.72 25.80 -5.31
N VAL A 166 -10.30 24.85 -4.58
CA VAL A 166 -11.65 24.94 -4.00
C VAL A 166 -11.67 25.78 -2.72
N LYS A 167 -12.87 26.19 -2.28
CA LYS A 167 -13.07 27.10 -1.13
C LYS A 167 -12.31 26.66 0.13
N ASP A 168 -12.29 25.37 0.45
CA ASP A 168 -11.62 24.85 1.65
C ASP A 168 -10.09 24.93 1.57
N VAL A 169 -9.52 24.74 0.38
CA VAL A 169 -8.09 24.96 0.12
C VAL A 169 -7.74 26.43 0.34
N LEU A 170 -8.51 27.36 -0.24
CA LEU A 170 -8.29 28.80 -0.08
C LEU A 170 -8.38 29.24 1.39
N LYS A 171 -9.41 28.74 2.11
CA LYS A 171 -9.55 28.98 3.56
C LYS A 171 -8.33 28.49 4.31
N LYS A 172 -7.88 27.26 4.03
CA LYS A 172 -6.77 26.66 4.77
C LYS A 172 -5.46 27.42 4.53
N ARG A 173 -5.18 27.78 3.28
CA ARG A 173 -4.04 28.62 2.88
C ARG A 173 -4.03 29.96 3.61
N LEU A 174 -5.15 30.69 3.58
CA LEU A 174 -5.24 32.01 4.21
C LEU A 174 -5.10 31.93 5.74
N LYS A 175 -5.72 30.94 6.39
CA LYS A 175 -5.58 30.73 7.84
C LYS A 175 -4.14 30.47 8.24
N ASN A 176 -3.45 29.62 7.48
CA ASN A 176 -2.06 29.27 7.78
C ASN A 176 -1.11 30.44 7.51
N TYR A 177 -1.35 31.24 6.48
CA TYR A 177 -0.61 32.50 6.26
C TYR A 177 -0.71 33.42 7.48
N TYR A 178 -1.92 33.77 7.92
CA TYR A 178 -2.09 34.62 9.10
C TYR A 178 -1.53 34.00 10.39
N LYS A 179 -1.65 32.68 10.56
CA LYS A 179 -1.01 31.98 11.69
C LYS A 179 0.49 32.18 11.66
N LYS A 180 1.14 32.01 10.50
CA LYS A 180 2.58 32.16 10.33
C LYS A 180 3.02 33.61 10.62
N GLU A 181 2.33 34.59 10.04
CA GLU A 181 2.61 36.02 10.29
C GLU A 181 2.55 36.37 11.78
N LYS A 182 1.49 35.95 12.48
CA LYS A 182 1.31 36.26 13.90
C LYS A 182 2.30 35.55 14.82
N LEU A 183 2.71 34.31 14.49
CA LEU A 183 3.69 33.58 15.29
C LEU A 183 5.11 34.08 15.03
N MET A 184 5.46 34.42 13.79
CA MET A 184 6.78 34.97 13.45
C MET A 184 7.03 36.34 14.08
N GLN A 185 5.98 37.14 14.28
CA GLN A 185 6.07 38.41 15.00
C GLN A 185 6.36 38.24 16.50
N ASN A 186 6.12 37.04 17.07
CA ASN A 186 6.22 36.78 18.50
C ASN A 186 7.35 35.80 18.89
N GLN A 187 7.87 34.98 17.97
CA GLN A 187 8.97 34.03 18.21
C GLN A 187 9.77 33.71 16.94
N THR A 188 11.09 33.54 17.08
CA THR A 188 11.95 32.93 16.04
C THR A 188 11.68 31.43 16.02
N MET A 189 11.01 30.92 14.97
CA MET A 189 10.76 29.48 14.83
C MET A 189 12.10 28.74 14.65
N ASN A 190 12.44 27.82 15.57
CA ASN A 190 13.52 26.85 15.38
C ASN A 190 13.12 25.90 14.25
N ALA A 191 13.55 26.18 13.02
CA ALA A 191 13.26 25.42 11.82
C ALA A 191 14.11 24.14 11.66
N ASP A 192 14.91 23.78 12.67
CA ASP A 192 16.03 22.86 12.48
C ASP A 192 15.70 21.36 12.56
N ASN A 193 14.43 20.97 12.75
CA ASN A 193 14.05 19.57 12.96
C ASN A 193 13.07 18.99 11.91
N TYR A 194 12.94 19.62 10.74
CA TYR A 194 12.16 19.06 9.64
C TYR A 194 13.02 18.25 8.66
N TYR A 195 12.41 17.38 7.85
CA TYR A 195 13.13 16.62 6.84
C TYR A 195 13.80 17.56 5.83
N ASP A 196 15.06 17.31 5.47
CA ASP A 196 15.71 18.00 4.35
C ASP A 196 15.14 17.52 3.01
N TYR A 197 14.85 16.22 2.91
CA TYR A 197 14.30 15.60 1.71
C TYR A 197 13.06 14.75 1.95
N ILE A 198 12.20 14.70 0.94
CA ILE A 198 11.13 13.70 0.83
C ILE A 198 11.39 12.86 -0.42
N CYS A 199 11.44 11.55 -0.25
CA CYS A 199 11.53 10.58 -1.35
C CYS A 199 10.13 10.09 -1.69
N VAL A 200 9.58 10.55 -2.81
CA VAL A 200 8.26 10.13 -3.28
C VAL A 200 8.40 8.86 -4.11
N ILE A 201 7.63 7.82 -3.78
CA ILE A 201 7.63 6.53 -4.44
C ILE A 201 6.20 6.14 -4.78
N ASP A 202 5.97 5.69 -6.01
CA ASP A 202 4.70 5.12 -6.46
C ASP A 202 5.00 3.94 -7.38
N PHE A 203 4.79 2.71 -6.89
CA PHE A 203 5.15 1.52 -7.65
C PHE A 203 4.08 1.19 -8.68
N GLU A 204 4.50 0.81 -9.89
CA GLU A 204 3.64 0.02 -10.76
C GLU A 204 3.88 -1.47 -10.53
N ALA A 205 2.81 -2.25 -10.61
CA ALA A 205 2.84 -3.69 -10.36
C ALA A 205 2.03 -4.46 -11.43
N THR A 206 2.38 -5.73 -11.60
CA THR A 206 1.57 -6.66 -12.40
C THR A 206 0.12 -6.66 -11.90
N CYS A 207 -0.83 -6.64 -12.83
CA CYS A 207 -2.26 -6.62 -12.51
C CYS A 207 -3.09 -7.30 -13.60
N GLU A 208 -4.31 -7.67 -13.23
CA GLU A 208 -5.29 -8.27 -14.13
C GLU A 208 -6.61 -7.48 -14.05
N GLU A 209 -7.40 -7.59 -15.12
CA GLU A 209 -8.72 -6.97 -15.18
C GLU A 209 -9.62 -7.49 -14.05
N GLY A 210 -10.39 -6.59 -13.44
CA GLY A 210 -11.25 -6.93 -12.29
C GLY A 210 -10.51 -7.07 -10.95
N ASN A 211 -9.18 -6.99 -10.94
CA ASN A 211 -8.34 -7.08 -9.74
C ASN A 211 -8.70 -8.30 -8.85
N PRO A 212 -8.45 -9.54 -9.35
CA PRO A 212 -8.77 -10.76 -8.62
C PRO A 212 -8.06 -10.78 -7.24
N PRO A 213 -8.73 -11.21 -6.16
CA PRO A 213 -8.12 -11.25 -4.83
C PRO A 213 -6.88 -12.15 -4.72
N GLU A 214 -6.81 -13.20 -5.54
CA GLU A 214 -5.73 -14.19 -5.55
C GLU A 214 -4.52 -13.77 -6.41
N SER A 215 -4.62 -12.65 -7.15
CA SER A 215 -3.53 -12.19 -8.01
C SER A 215 -2.30 -11.82 -7.19
N THR A 216 -1.18 -12.47 -7.52
CA THR A 216 0.11 -12.16 -6.92
C THR A 216 0.76 -11.02 -7.68
N HIS A 217 0.73 -9.83 -7.08
CA HIS A 217 1.36 -8.64 -7.64
C HIS A 217 2.89 -8.68 -7.49
N GLU A 218 3.59 -8.33 -8.55
CA GLU A 218 5.03 -8.12 -8.61
C GLU A 218 5.31 -6.69 -9.08
N ILE A 219 6.26 -6.01 -8.47
CA ILE A 219 6.67 -4.66 -8.87
C ILE A 219 7.30 -4.74 -10.26
N ILE A 220 6.88 -3.86 -11.17
CA ILE A 220 7.39 -3.77 -12.55
C ILE A 220 7.96 -2.38 -12.89
N GLU A 221 7.71 -1.36 -12.05
CA GLU A 221 8.38 -0.06 -12.11
C GLU A 221 8.73 0.40 -10.69
N PHE A 222 9.97 0.86 -10.51
CA PHE A 222 10.47 1.43 -9.26
C PHE A 222 10.96 2.87 -9.51
N PRO A 223 10.07 3.87 -9.34
CA PRO A 223 10.44 5.27 -9.38
C PRO A 223 10.76 5.84 -7.99
N ILE A 224 11.65 6.81 -7.93
CA ILE A 224 11.88 7.66 -6.76
C ILE A 224 12.04 9.11 -7.23
N VAL A 225 11.25 10.03 -6.69
CA VAL A 225 11.39 11.48 -6.91
C VAL A 225 11.94 12.12 -5.63
N LEU A 226 13.07 12.81 -5.73
CA LEU A 226 13.72 13.49 -4.61
C LEU A 226 13.27 14.95 -4.53
N LEU A 227 12.45 15.26 -3.53
CA LEU A 227 11.99 16.61 -3.24
C LEU A 227 12.83 17.24 -2.13
N ASN A 228 13.49 18.36 -2.40
CA ASN A 228 14.11 19.18 -1.38
C ASN A 228 13.05 20.07 -0.70
N THR A 229 12.92 19.96 0.61
CA THR A 229 11.86 20.65 1.37
C THR A 229 12.16 22.13 1.63
N ARG A 230 13.43 22.55 1.50
CA ARG A 230 13.88 23.92 1.71
C ARG A 230 13.70 24.76 0.45
N THR A 231 14.12 24.22 -0.70
CA THR A 231 13.97 24.88 -2.01
C THR A 231 12.58 24.65 -2.60
N LEU A 232 11.89 23.57 -2.19
CA LEU A 232 10.62 23.12 -2.75
C LEU A 232 10.73 22.73 -4.23
N GLU A 233 11.88 22.21 -4.61
CA GLU A 233 12.18 21.74 -5.97
C GLU A 233 12.44 20.23 -5.99
N ILE A 234 12.09 19.61 -7.13
CA ILE A 234 12.51 18.24 -7.42
C ILE A 234 13.96 18.31 -7.89
N GLU A 235 14.88 17.75 -7.11
CA GLU A 235 16.31 17.84 -7.40
C GLU A 235 16.83 16.67 -8.24
N ASP A 236 16.19 15.50 -8.12
CA ASP A 236 16.59 14.34 -8.91
C ASP A 236 15.44 13.32 -9.01
N THR A 237 15.55 12.44 -9.99
CA THR A 237 14.62 11.33 -10.21
C THR A 237 15.36 10.05 -10.55
N PHE A 238 14.95 8.94 -9.93
CA PHE A 238 15.36 7.59 -10.27
C PHE A 238 14.17 6.84 -10.86
N GLN A 239 14.40 6.07 -11.92
CA GLN A 239 13.40 5.20 -12.51
C GLN A 239 14.08 3.95 -13.05
N GLN A 240 13.62 2.78 -12.65
CA GLN A 240 13.98 1.51 -13.27
C GLN A 240 12.75 0.62 -13.38
N TYR A 241 12.65 -0.09 -14.50
CA TYR A 241 11.71 -1.19 -14.64
C TYR A 241 12.24 -2.43 -13.93
N VAL A 242 11.35 -3.33 -13.56
CA VAL A 242 11.65 -4.56 -12.84
C VAL A 242 11.08 -5.74 -13.59
N LYS A 243 11.88 -6.79 -13.74
CA LYS A 243 11.44 -8.04 -14.35
C LYS A 243 10.67 -8.90 -13.34
N PRO A 244 9.37 -9.23 -13.59
CA PRO A 244 8.62 -10.14 -12.75
C PRO A 244 9.07 -11.60 -12.97
N GLU A 245 9.07 -12.40 -11.91
CA GLU A 245 9.56 -13.78 -11.89
C GLU A 245 8.41 -14.80 -11.82
N ILE A 246 7.34 -14.48 -11.09
CA ILE A 246 6.18 -15.39 -10.91
C ILE A 246 5.26 -15.32 -12.13
N ASN A 247 4.91 -14.11 -12.55
CA ASN A 247 4.07 -13.83 -13.71
C ASN A 247 4.84 -12.97 -14.73
N PRO A 248 5.82 -13.55 -15.47
CA PRO A 248 6.69 -12.80 -16.37
C PRO A 248 5.94 -12.14 -17.53
N GLN A 249 4.82 -12.73 -17.96
CA GLN A 249 3.98 -12.18 -19.03
C GLN A 249 2.97 -11.19 -18.44
N LEU A 250 3.06 -9.92 -18.84
CA LEU A 250 2.11 -8.89 -18.48
C LEU A 250 0.76 -9.15 -19.16
N SER A 251 -0.33 -8.95 -18.42
CA SER A 251 -1.67 -8.97 -19.02
C SER A 251 -1.85 -7.77 -19.97
N GLU A 252 -2.73 -7.91 -20.96
CA GLU A 252 -3.09 -6.80 -21.85
C GLU A 252 -3.66 -5.61 -21.06
N PHE A 253 -4.44 -5.89 -20.00
CA PHE A 253 -4.94 -4.86 -19.09
C PHE A 253 -3.80 -4.10 -18.41
N CYS A 254 -2.79 -4.79 -17.90
CA CYS A 254 -1.64 -4.18 -17.23
C CYS A 254 -0.83 -3.29 -18.18
N ILE A 255 -0.57 -3.77 -19.41
CA ILE A 255 0.13 -2.99 -20.45
C ILE A 255 -0.67 -1.74 -20.80
N ASN A 256 -1.99 -1.86 -21.01
CA ASN A 256 -2.83 -0.72 -21.36
C ASN A 256 -2.95 0.29 -20.21
N LEU A 257 -3.07 -0.19 -18.97
CA LEU A 257 -3.15 0.65 -17.77
C LEU A 257 -1.85 1.40 -17.56
N THR A 258 -0.72 0.68 -17.42
CA THR A 258 0.56 1.26 -17.00
C THR A 258 1.39 1.86 -18.14
N GLY A 259 1.14 1.41 -19.38
CA GLY A 259 1.93 1.77 -20.54
C GLY A 259 3.29 1.06 -20.62
N ILE A 260 3.57 0.17 -19.67
CA ILE A 260 4.79 -0.63 -19.63
C ILE A 260 4.63 -1.80 -20.59
N SER A 261 5.52 -1.90 -21.58
CA SER A 261 5.51 -2.98 -22.56
C SER A 261 6.19 -4.24 -22.03
N GLN A 262 5.85 -5.38 -22.62
CA GLN A 262 6.53 -6.66 -22.31
C GLN A 262 8.04 -6.57 -22.56
N ASP A 263 8.47 -5.92 -23.65
CA ASP A 263 9.88 -5.76 -24.00
C ASP A 263 10.68 -4.98 -22.94
N LEU A 264 10.06 -4.01 -22.26
CA LEU A 264 10.70 -3.28 -21.17
C LEU A 264 10.96 -4.17 -19.96
N VAL A 265 9.97 -4.96 -19.53
CA VAL A 265 10.14 -5.86 -18.38
C VAL A 265 11.03 -7.07 -18.70
N ASP A 266 11.05 -7.53 -19.94
CA ASP A 266 11.90 -8.66 -20.36
C ASP A 266 13.40 -8.33 -20.25
N LYS A 267 13.75 -7.06 -20.56
CA LYS A 267 15.11 -6.50 -20.52
C LYS A 267 15.49 -5.91 -19.16
N ALA A 268 14.53 -5.77 -18.25
CA ALA A 268 14.74 -5.21 -16.93
C ALA A 268 15.55 -6.16 -16.03
N ASP A 269 16.16 -5.57 -15.00
CA ASP A 269 16.78 -6.33 -13.93
C ASP A 269 15.72 -6.89 -12.97
N GLU A 270 16.04 -7.99 -12.28
CA GLU A 270 15.21 -8.54 -11.20
C GLU A 270 15.16 -7.58 -10.00
N PHE A 271 14.09 -7.69 -9.20
CA PHE A 271 13.83 -6.77 -8.10
C PHE A 271 14.99 -6.58 -7.12
N PRO A 272 15.73 -7.62 -6.67
CA PRO A 272 16.86 -7.41 -5.75
C PRO A 272 17.94 -6.48 -6.31
N LYS A 273 18.21 -6.57 -7.61
CA LYS A 273 19.23 -5.75 -8.27
C LYS A 273 18.75 -4.31 -8.45
N VAL A 274 17.48 -4.12 -8.83
CA VAL A 274 16.87 -2.78 -8.90
C VAL A 274 16.81 -2.12 -7.51
N LEU A 275 16.47 -2.86 -6.45
CA LEU A 275 16.49 -2.36 -5.08
C LEU A 275 17.90 -1.95 -4.65
N GLN A 276 18.93 -2.72 -5.03
CA GLN A 276 20.32 -2.36 -4.78
C GLN A 276 20.69 -1.05 -5.49
N HIS A 277 20.34 -0.88 -6.77
CA HIS A 277 20.55 0.37 -7.49
C HIS A 277 19.85 1.56 -6.83
N ALA A 278 18.60 1.38 -6.38
CA ALA A 278 17.86 2.41 -5.66
C ALA A 278 18.54 2.79 -4.33
N VAL A 279 18.98 1.80 -3.55
CA VAL A 279 19.73 2.04 -2.29
C VAL A 279 21.03 2.79 -2.56
N ASP A 280 21.79 2.41 -3.57
CA ASP A 280 23.05 3.05 -3.90
C ASP A 280 22.83 4.48 -4.40
N TRP A 281 21.81 4.72 -5.22
CA TRP A 281 21.40 6.06 -5.61
C TRP A 281 21.02 6.91 -4.39
N MET A 282 20.22 6.39 -3.44
CA MET A 282 19.86 7.12 -2.21
C MET A 282 21.08 7.42 -1.33
N LYS A 283 22.06 6.51 -1.25
CA LYS A 283 23.32 6.74 -0.54
C LYS A 283 24.19 7.81 -1.20
N GLN A 284 24.24 7.86 -2.53
CA GLN A 284 24.94 8.92 -3.27
C GLN A 284 24.37 10.30 -2.97
N LYS A 285 23.08 10.39 -2.61
CA LYS A 285 22.42 11.61 -2.13
C LYS A 285 22.58 11.87 -0.63
N GLU A 286 23.40 11.07 0.06
CA GLU A 286 23.70 11.20 1.49
C GLU A 286 22.45 11.15 2.40
N LEU A 287 21.41 10.42 2.00
CA LEU A 287 20.14 10.33 2.72
C LEU A 287 20.27 9.47 3.98
N GLY A 288 19.84 10.02 5.11
CA GLY A 288 19.91 9.41 6.44
C GLY A 288 21.28 9.50 7.10
N SER A 289 22.33 9.93 6.37
CA SER A 289 23.66 10.19 6.91
C SER A 289 23.88 11.68 7.15
N LYS A 290 23.88 12.47 6.07
CA LYS A 290 24.05 13.93 6.12
C LYS A 290 22.71 14.65 6.12
N TYR A 291 21.76 14.16 5.33
CA TYR A 291 20.46 14.78 5.16
C TYR A 291 19.36 13.93 5.77
N SER A 292 18.51 14.55 6.58
CA SER A 292 17.31 13.90 7.09
C SER A 292 16.29 13.71 5.97
N TYR A 293 15.58 12.58 5.96
CA TYR A 293 14.61 12.32 4.90
C TYR A 293 13.42 11.49 5.37
N SER A 294 12.37 11.44 4.55
CA SER A 294 11.24 10.54 4.72
C SER A 294 10.75 9.99 3.38
N ILE A 295 10.18 8.78 3.39
CA ILE A 295 9.46 8.23 2.23
C ILE A 295 8.03 8.76 2.24
N LEU A 296 7.50 9.09 1.07
CA LEU A 296 6.11 9.49 0.87
C LEU A 296 5.48 8.70 -0.28
N THR A 297 4.24 8.26 -0.11
CA THR A 297 3.49 7.45 -1.10
C THR A 297 2.02 7.91 -1.23
N ASP A 298 1.37 7.61 -2.37
CA ASP A 298 -0.05 7.91 -2.62
C ASP A 298 -1.00 6.86 -2.03
N GLY A 299 -0.96 6.73 -0.71
CA GLY A 299 -1.71 5.72 0.01
C GLY A 299 -0.78 4.79 0.76
N SER A 300 -1.31 3.63 1.17
CA SER A 300 -0.57 2.68 2.00
C SER A 300 -0.07 1.47 1.22
N TRP A 301 -0.53 1.26 -0.02
CA TRP A 301 -0.35 0.01 -0.75
C TRP A 301 1.09 -0.22 -1.20
N ASP A 302 1.81 0.83 -1.62
CA ASP A 302 3.20 0.73 -2.05
C ASP A 302 4.07 -0.02 -1.04
N MET A 303 4.07 0.46 0.21
CA MET A 303 4.92 -0.09 1.25
C MET A 303 4.28 -1.31 1.92
N SER A 304 2.98 -1.26 2.23
CA SER A 304 2.34 -2.33 3.02
C SER A 304 1.92 -3.55 2.20
N LYS A 305 1.68 -3.39 0.89
CA LYS A 305 1.25 -4.44 -0.03
C LYS A 305 2.34 -4.77 -1.04
N PHE A 306 2.67 -3.88 -1.99
CA PHE A 306 3.55 -4.19 -3.12
C PHE A 306 4.98 -4.54 -2.66
N LEU A 307 5.66 -3.65 -1.96
CA LEU A 307 7.01 -3.91 -1.45
C LEU A 307 7.05 -5.08 -0.46
N ASN A 308 6.01 -5.23 0.36
CA ASN A 308 5.91 -6.32 1.33
C ASN A 308 5.77 -7.70 0.65
N ILE A 309 4.96 -7.79 -0.42
CA ILE A 309 4.81 -9.01 -1.23
C ILE A 309 6.10 -9.25 -2.01
N GLN A 310 6.63 -8.24 -2.70
CA GLN A 310 7.83 -8.36 -3.51
C GLN A 310 9.04 -8.84 -2.71
N CYS A 311 9.27 -8.30 -1.51
CA CYS A 311 10.33 -8.80 -0.63
C CYS A 311 10.12 -10.27 -0.21
N ARG A 312 8.89 -10.80 -0.16
CA ARG A 312 8.65 -12.22 0.12
C ARG A 312 8.97 -13.08 -1.09
N ILE A 313 8.55 -12.65 -2.28
CA ILE A 313 8.83 -13.33 -3.56
C ILE A 313 10.35 -13.45 -3.74
N SER A 314 11.07 -12.33 -3.66
CA SER A 314 12.52 -12.29 -3.82
C SER A 314 13.30 -12.75 -2.58
N ARG A 315 12.64 -13.32 -1.56
CA ARG A 315 13.24 -13.85 -0.32
C ARG A 315 14.15 -12.85 0.42
N LEU A 316 13.80 -11.56 0.38
CA LEU A 316 14.51 -10.48 1.06
C LEU A 316 13.83 -10.08 2.38
N LYS A 317 14.62 -9.76 3.40
CA LYS A 317 14.08 -9.07 4.57
C LYS A 317 13.49 -7.73 4.13
N TYR A 318 12.43 -7.28 4.82
CA TYR A 318 11.83 -5.99 4.48
C TYR A 318 12.81 -4.85 4.86
N PRO A 319 13.13 -3.92 3.94
CA PRO A 319 14.14 -2.88 4.15
C PRO A 319 13.77 -1.98 5.34
N SER A 320 14.74 -1.72 6.23
CA SER A 320 14.51 -0.94 7.46
C SER A 320 14.03 0.48 7.18
N PHE A 321 14.60 1.11 6.16
CA PHE A 321 14.30 2.49 5.78
C PHE A 321 12.87 2.69 5.24
N ALA A 322 12.22 1.64 4.76
CA ALA A 322 10.86 1.70 4.20
C ALA A 322 9.75 1.28 5.21
N LYS A 323 10.09 1.10 6.49
CA LYS A 323 9.13 0.65 7.52
C LYS A 323 8.19 1.75 8.01
N LYS A 324 8.51 3.01 7.74
CA LYS A 324 7.76 4.20 8.16
C LYS A 324 7.66 5.11 6.94
N TRP A 325 6.48 5.67 6.66
CA TRP A 325 6.29 6.58 5.53
C TRP A 325 5.17 7.59 5.79
N ILE A 326 5.15 8.59 4.94
CA ILE A 326 4.10 9.59 4.83
C ILE A 326 3.09 9.09 3.79
N ASN A 327 1.90 8.73 4.23
CA ASN A 327 0.76 8.56 3.33
C ASN A 327 0.16 9.94 3.03
N ILE A 328 0.39 10.45 1.83
CA ILE A 328 -0.03 11.81 1.47
C ILE A 328 -1.56 11.93 1.44
N ARG A 329 -2.30 10.87 1.09
CA ARG A 329 -3.78 10.88 1.10
C ARG A 329 -4.32 11.17 2.50
N LYS A 330 -3.74 10.55 3.53
CA LYS A 330 -4.07 10.83 4.94
C LYS A 330 -3.73 12.26 5.32
N SER A 331 -2.53 12.73 4.97
CA SER A 331 -2.09 14.10 5.24
C SER A 331 -3.01 15.13 4.57
N TYR A 332 -3.34 14.93 3.29
CA TYR A 332 -4.21 15.80 2.50
C TYR A 332 -5.62 15.89 3.09
N GLY A 333 -6.24 14.73 3.36
CA GLY A 333 -7.57 14.66 3.97
C GLY A 333 -7.62 15.39 5.32
N ASN A 334 -6.62 15.17 6.17
CA ASN A 334 -6.54 15.80 7.48
C ASN A 334 -6.29 17.31 7.42
N PHE A 335 -5.48 17.77 6.46
CA PHE A 335 -5.05 19.15 6.36
C PHE A 335 -6.13 20.04 5.73
N TYR A 336 -6.68 19.62 4.59
CA TYR A 336 -7.74 20.36 3.87
C TYR A 336 -9.16 19.98 4.31
N LYS A 337 -9.30 19.04 5.26
CA LYS A 337 -10.59 18.60 5.84
C LYS A 337 -11.54 18.00 4.80
N VAL A 338 -11.01 17.16 3.92
CA VAL A 338 -11.80 16.46 2.89
C VAL A 338 -11.98 14.97 3.24
N PRO A 339 -13.12 14.36 2.85
CA PRO A 339 -13.38 12.94 3.11
C PRO A 339 -12.50 12.01 2.26
N ARG A 340 -12.42 10.73 2.66
CA ARG A 340 -11.64 9.70 1.95
C ARG A 340 -12.04 9.45 0.50
N SER A 341 -13.26 9.80 0.09
CA SER A 341 -13.66 9.70 -1.32
C SER A 341 -12.98 10.74 -2.21
N GLN A 342 -12.37 11.77 -1.64
CA GLN A 342 -11.82 12.93 -2.35
C GLN A 342 -10.29 13.03 -2.25
N ILE A 343 -9.61 11.92 -1.96
CA ILE A 343 -8.15 11.86 -1.80
C ILE A 343 -7.48 10.93 -2.84
N ARG A 344 -8.12 10.71 -3.98
CA ARG A 344 -7.48 10.11 -5.16
C ARG A 344 -6.57 11.15 -5.81
N LEU A 345 -5.45 10.72 -6.41
CA LEU A 345 -4.44 11.61 -7.00
C LEU A 345 -5.05 12.69 -7.90
N SER A 346 -5.81 12.30 -8.92
CA SER A 346 -6.47 13.24 -9.85
C SER A 346 -7.40 14.23 -9.14
N THR A 347 -8.19 13.76 -8.17
CA THR A 347 -9.08 14.62 -7.36
C THR A 347 -8.32 15.59 -6.47
N MET A 348 -7.17 15.19 -5.92
CA MET A 348 -6.32 16.07 -5.12
C MET A 348 -5.74 17.20 -6.00
N LEU A 349 -5.22 16.86 -7.19
CA LEU A 349 -4.74 17.85 -8.17
C LEU A 349 -5.85 18.84 -8.56
N GLU A 350 -7.01 18.33 -8.97
CA GLU A 350 -8.17 19.13 -9.38
C GLU A 350 -8.59 20.11 -8.27
N LYS A 351 -8.69 19.64 -7.02
CA LYS A 351 -9.09 20.47 -5.88
C LYS A 351 -8.08 21.54 -5.52
N LEU A 352 -6.80 21.32 -5.83
CA LEU A 352 -5.75 22.32 -5.72
C LEU A 352 -5.70 23.26 -6.94
N GLY A 353 -6.48 22.98 -7.99
CA GLY A 353 -6.49 23.72 -9.25
C GLY A 353 -5.23 23.47 -10.07
N MET A 354 -4.75 22.23 -10.06
CA MET A 354 -3.63 21.75 -10.86
C MET A 354 -4.11 20.68 -11.82
N ASP A 355 -3.52 20.66 -13.01
CA ASP A 355 -3.71 19.57 -13.97
C ASP A 355 -2.67 18.47 -13.75
N TYR A 356 -3.03 17.26 -14.16
CA TYR A 356 -2.11 16.13 -14.22
C TYR A 356 -1.07 16.37 -15.33
N ASP A 357 0.20 16.09 -15.03
CA ASP A 357 1.30 16.21 -15.99
C ASP A 357 1.90 14.83 -16.30
N GLY A 358 2.12 14.52 -17.57
CA GLY A 358 2.58 13.19 -18.01
C GLY A 358 1.47 12.15 -18.18
N ARG A 359 1.82 10.87 -18.10
CA ARG A 359 0.93 9.73 -18.33
C ARG A 359 0.42 9.14 -17.01
N PRO A 360 -0.90 9.12 -16.73
CA PRO A 360 -1.47 8.40 -15.60
C PRO A 360 -1.04 6.93 -15.57
N HIS A 361 -0.74 6.40 -14.39
CA HIS A 361 -0.24 5.03 -14.19
C HIS A 361 1.14 4.76 -14.81
N SER A 362 1.91 5.82 -15.11
CA SER A 362 3.37 5.70 -15.17
C SER A 362 3.89 6.11 -13.80
N GLY A 363 4.59 5.21 -13.11
CA GLY A 363 4.96 5.42 -11.71
C GLY A 363 5.82 6.68 -11.52
N LEU A 364 6.72 7.00 -12.46
CA LEU A 364 7.51 8.22 -12.39
C LEU A 364 6.66 9.50 -12.54
N ASP A 365 5.73 9.52 -13.49
CA ASP A 365 4.87 10.69 -13.70
C ASP A 365 3.89 10.86 -12.54
N ASP A 366 3.33 9.77 -12.02
CA ASP A 366 2.52 9.81 -10.80
C ASP A 366 3.35 10.33 -9.61
N SER A 367 4.57 9.83 -9.40
CA SER A 367 5.48 10.31 -8.35
C SER A 367 5.78 11.81 -8.46
N LYS A 368 5.96 12.35 -9.68
CA LYS A 368 6.14 13.80 -9.90
C LYS A 368 4.87 14.59 -9.55
N ASN A 369 3.69 14.09 -9.93
CA ASN A 369 2.42 14.73 -9.56
C ASN A 369 2.17 14.70 -8.05
N ILE A 370 2.51 13.60 -7.38
CA ILE A 370 2.48 13.48 -5.92
C ILE A 370 3.44 14.49 -5.28
N ALA A 371 4.65 14.65 -5.83
CA ALA A 371 5.61 15.66 -5.37
C ALA A 371 5.06 17.09 -5.54
N ARG A 372 4.36 17.40 -6.65
CA ARG A 372 3.68 18.70 -6.85
C ARG A 372 2.61 18.96 -5.79
N ILE A 373 1.85 17.93 -5.39
CA ILE A 373 0.90 18.03 -4.27
C ILE A 373 1.65 18.27 -2.96
N ALA A 374 2.74 17.54 -2.70
CA ALA A 374 3.54 17.70 -1.49
C ALA A 374 4.10 19.13 -1.37
N ILE A 375 4.71 19.66 -2.44
CA ILE A 375 5.17 21.05 -2.54
C ILE A 375 4.04 22.01 -2.20
N ARG A 376 2.87 21.83 -2.84
CA ARG A 376 1.72 22.70 -2.63
C ARG A 376 1.22 22.68 -1.18
N MET A 377 1.24 21.51 -0.53
CA MET A 377 0.88 21.36 0.87
C MET A 377 1.90 22.02 1.81
N LEU A 378 3.20 21.87 1.54
CA LEU A 378 4.28 22.52 2.29
C LEU A 378 4.17 24.06 2.20
N GLN A 379 3.93 24.59 0.99
CA GLN A 379 3.68 26.03 0.77
C GLN A 379 2.47 26.55 1.54
N ASP A 380 1.42 25.74 1.68
CA ASP A 380 0.26 26.07 2.51
C ASP A 380 0.53 25.96 4.01
N GLY A 381 1.73 25.55 4.43
CA GLY A 381 2.09 25.38 5.84
C GLY A 381 1.61 24.05 6.43
N CYS A 382 1.43 23.02 5.61
CA CYS A 382 1.31 21.66 6.11
C CYS A 382 2.69 21.10 6.43
N GLU A 383 2.87 20.58 7.64
CA GLU A 383 4.06 19.82 8.00
C GLU A 383 3.80 18.34 7.71
N LEU A 384 4.26 17.86 6.56
CA LEU A 384 4.13 16.46 6.18
C LEU A 384 5.01 15.60 7.09
N ARG A 385 4.41 14.70 7.85
CA ARG A 385 5.10 13.85 8.82
C ARG A 385 4.71 12.39 8.64
N VAL A 386 5.61 11.48 9.03
CA VAL A 386 5.33 10.04 9.03
C VAL A 386 4.03 9.78 9.79
N ASN A 387 3.09 9.09 9.12
CA ASN A 387 1.76 8.81 9.64
C ASN A 387 1.36 7.34 9.46
N GLU A 388 2.19 6.53 8.81
CA GLU A 388 2.02 5.07 8.67
C GLU A 388 3.33 4.33 8.90
N ARG A 389 3.21 3.08 9.37
CA ARG A 389 4.32 2.16 9.54
C ARG A 389 3.91 0.72 9.34
N LEU A 390 4.88 -0.12 9.00
CA LEU A 390 4.76 -1.58 8.99
C LEU A 390 5.43 -2.16 10.24
N HIS A 391 4.69 -2.91 11.05
CA HIS A 391 5.22 -3.61 12.23
C HIS A 391 4.64 -5.01 12.33
N GLY A 392 5.50 -6.04 12.40
CA GLY A 392 5.04 -7.43 12.41
C GLY A 392 4.23 -7.83 11.17
N GLY A 393 4.45 -7.17 10.03
CA GLY A 393 3.66 -7.37 8.81
C GLY A 393 2.31 -6.66 8.78
N LEU A 394 1.95 -5.94 9.85
CA LEU A 394 0.69 -5.20 9.96
C LEU A 394 0.90 -3.71 9.70
N LEU A 395 -0.04 -3.12 8.95
CA LEU A 395 -0.11 -1.67 8.73
C LEU A 395 -0.66 -0.98 9.98
N LEU A 396 0.10 -0.04 10.54
CA LEU A 396 -0.28 0.74 11.71
C LEU A 396 -0.19 2.23 11.41
N THR A 397 -1.01 3.02 12.11
CA THR A 397 -0.91 4.49 12.08
C THR A 397 0.15 4.97 13.07
N VAL A 398 0.91 6.00 12.72
CA VAL A 398 1.86 6.67 13.61
C VAL A 398 1.16 7.91 14.21
N SER A 399 1.25 8.07 15.53
CA SER A 399 0.63 9.21 16.23
C SER A 399 1.30 10.52 15.81
N SER A 400 0.48 11.56 15.57
CA SER A 400 0.97 12.90 15.26
C SER A 400 1.71 13.56 16.43
N THR A 401 1.62 13.02 17.65
CA THR A 401 2.32 13.54 18.84
C THR A 401 3.77 13.07 18.93
N VAL A 402 4.19 12.10 18.12
CA VAL A 402 5.57 11.62 18.10
C VAL A 402 6.46 12.69 17.44
N PRO A 403 7.68 12.94 17.95
CA PRO A 403 8.64 13.83 17.29
C PRO A 403 8.91 13.41 15.84
N ILE A 404 9.28 14.38 15.01
CA ILE A 404 9.70 14.12 13.64
C ILE A 404 11.07 13.43 13.69
N GLU A 405 11.13 12.24 13.13
CA GLU A 405 12.33 11.41 13.04
C GLU A 405 12.54 11.05 11.57
N GLY A 406 13.75 11.24 11.07
CA GLY A 406 14.15 10.84 9.72
C GLY A 406 14.18 9.32 9.56
N ALA A 407 14.05 8.85 8.33
CA ALA A 407 14.32 7.47 7.99
C ALA A 407 15.82 7.15 8.20
N PRO A 408 16.15 5.91 8.62
CA PRO A 408 17.55 5.50 8.77
C PRO A 408 18.25 5.45 7.41
N VAL A 409 19.59 5.49 7.41
CA VAL A 409 20.41 5.29 6.20
C VAL A 409 19.92 4.05 5.42
N PRO A 410 19.65 4.18 4.11
CA PRO A 410 19.18 3.06 3.30
C PRO A 410 20.29 2.01 3.18
N LEU A 411 19.94 0.76 3.46
CA LEU A 411 20.81 -0.40 3.36
C LEU A 411 20.08 -1.50 2.60
N MET A 412 20.82 -2.22 1.76
CA MET A 412 20.29 -3.40 1.09
C MET A 412 19.95 -4.46 2.14
N PRO A 413 18.71 -4.98 2.18
CA PRO A 413 18.34 -6.01 3.14
C PRO A 413 19.04 -7.34 2.81
N SER A 414 19.34 -8.12 3.84
CA SER A 414 19.80 -9.49 3.66
C SER A 414 18.68 -10.39 3.12
N LEU A 415 19.07 -11.53 2.54
CA LEU A 415 18.15 -12.64 2.32
C LEU A 415 17.50 -13.09 3.65
N ARG A 416 16.29 -13.64 3.56
CA ARG A 416 15.52 -14.16 4.70
C ARG A 416 16.00 -15.51 5.18
#